data_AF-A0A8J5F3U5-F1
#
_entry.id   AF-A0A8J5F3U5-F1
#
_cell.length_a   1.000
_cell.length_b   1.000
_cell.length_c   1.000
_cell.angle_alpha   90.00
_cell.angle_beta   90.00
_cell.angle_gamma   90.00
#
_symmetry.space_group_name_H-M   'P 1'
#
loop_
_entity.id
_entity.type
_entity.pdbx_description
1 polymer ?
#
loop_
_entity_poly.entity_id
_entity_poly.type
_entity_poly.pdbx_seq_one_letter_code
_entity_poly.pdbx_strand_id
1 'polypeptide(L)'
;MGTRQIPNRNHTVECTLKISVGDSVGKPHPSVLSRRRLSRCLLPSLINPRRIKWSNSAARIKEIWFGGASARSAFAALLLVEKPLKASDKRTTRSPTRPAFLSGGGGGGAIAAAEGEETCSGIVPMKKRDEVLLITDFGGVGDGRTLNTEAFMSAVDWIEQRNAPGGTLLYIPAGVWLTGAFNLTSRMTLFLAKGAVIKATQDTSSWPLIDPLPSYGRGRELPGGRYMSFIHGNRLQDVIITAAAVHLTVISTGENGTIDGQGDLWWNMWRQRTLRFTRPNLVELMHSTDIIISNVVFLNSPFWNIHPVYCSNVVVRNVTILAPHDSPNTDGVDPDSSLNVCIEDCYISTGDDLVAIKSGWDEYGMAYARQSSGITVRRITGSGPFAGFAIGSETSGGITNVLAEKLNIFNAGIGIHIKTNSGRGGFIRNITISDVNLSNVRKGLRIAGNVGGHPDDHYNPNALPVVDGLMIKNVWGVGIQQPGSIQGIKNSPFMQICLLNVKLDVVATRVVPWVCADVSGGALEVQPAACSELTSTNSMNFCTTAL
;
A
#
# COMPACT_ATOMS: atom_id res chain seq x y z
N MET A 1 -45.16 -28.33 37.89
CA MET A 1 -43.74 -28.60 38.18
C MET A 1 -42.91 -27.45 37.65
N GLY A 2 -42.24 -26.71 38.53
CA GLY A 2 -41.03 -25.92 38.24
C GLY A 2 -41.15 -24.61 37.44
N THR A 3 -41.78 -23.58 38.00
CA THR A 3 -41.49 -22.17 37.66
C THR A 3 -40.26 -21.67 38.42
N ARG A 4 -39.26 -21.13 37.73
CA ARG A 4 -38.25 -20.25 38.37
C ARG A 4 -37.88 -19.08 37.47
N GLN A 5 -38.20 -17.90 37.99
CA GLN A 5 -37.75 -16.57 37.56
C GLN A 5 -36.22 -16.46 37.68
N ILE A 6 -35.61 -15.77 36.71
CA ILE A 6 -34.21 -15.32 36.76
C ILE A 6 -34.21 -13.88 37.29
N PRO A 7 -33.46 -13.56 38.36
CA PRO A 7 -33.46 -12.24 38.96
C PRO A 7 -32.46 -11.28 38.30
N ASN A 8 -32.87 -10.02 38.17
CA ASN A 8 -32.01 -8.85 37.99
C ASN A 8 -31.02 -8.75 39.16
N ARG A 9 -29.72 -8.69 38.88
CA ARG A 9 -28.70 -8.26 39.84
C ARG A 9 -27.92 -7.07 39.29
N ASN A 10 -28.15 -5.92 39.92
CA ASN A 10 -27.22 -4.80 39.97
C ASN A 10 -25.93 -5.28 40.64
N HIS A 11 -24.79 -5.18 39.95
CA HIS A 11 -23.47 -5.30 40.55
C HIS A 11 -22.85 -3.90 40.66
N THR A 12 -22.96 -3.33 41.86
CA THR A 12 -22.05 -2.32 42.39
C THR A 12 -20.66 -2.97 42.57
N VAL A 13 -19.62 -2.39 42.00
CA VAL A 13 -18.23 -2.78 42.26
C VAL A 13 -17.62 -1.74 43.20
N GLU A 14 -17.45 -2.10 44.46
CA GLU A 14 -16.60 -1.38 45.41
C GLU A 14 -15.12 -1.58 45.02
N CYS A 15 -14.38 -0.49 44.84
CA CYS A 15 -12.92 -0.52 44.73
C CYS A 15 -12.31 -0.15 46.08
N THR A 16 -11.85 -1.15 46.83
CA THR A 16 -11.10 -0.96 48.08
C THR A 16 -9.61 -0.86 47.76
N LEU A 17 -9.00 0.30 47.98
CA LEU A 17 -7.57 0.51 47.83
C LEU A 17 -6.84 0.07 49.12
N LYS A 18 -6.07 -1.02 49.07
CA LYS A 18 -5.10 -1.38 50.14
C LYS A 18 -3.75 -0.72 49.84
N ILE A 19 -3.30 0.15 50.74
CA ILE A 19 -1.94 0.71 50.73
C ILE A 19 -1.11 -0.07 51.75
N SER A 20 -0.02 -0.68 51.30
CA SER A 20 1.04 -1.21 52.17
C SER A 20 2.19 -0.22 52.17
N VAL A 21 2.59 0.22 53.37
CA VAL A 21 3.72 1.13 53.60
C VAL A 21 4.90 0.27 54.06
N GLY A 22 6.04 0.43 53.37
CA GLY A 22 7.33 -0.11 53.78
C GLY A 22 8.41 0.93 53.49
N ASP A 23 9.07 1.39 54.54
CA ASP A 23 10.08 2.45 54.58
C ASP A 23 11.41 2.03 53.95
N SER A 24 12.05 2.93 53.19
CA SER A 24 13.46 3.36 53.44
C SER A 24 13.98 4.40 52.43
N VAL A 25 14.08 5.64 52.92
CA VAL A 25 15.18 6.62 52.84
C VAL A 25 15.98 6.82 51.52
N GLY A 26 15.81 8.00 50.91
CA GLY A 26 16.79 8.63 49.98
C GLY A 26 16.20 9.78 49.14
N LYS A 27 16.45 11.04 49.52
CA LYS A 27 16.02 12.31 48.86
C LYS A 27 17.10 12.85 47.86
N PRO A 28 16.88 13.94 47.06
CA PRO A 28 15.75 14.28 46.18
C PRO A 28 16.13 14.99 44.83
N HIS A 29 15.10 15.25 43.99
CA HIS A 29 14.93 16.27 42.90
C HIS A 29 15.19 15.92 41.41
N PRO A 30 14.42 16.51 40.46
CA PRO A 30 12.96 16.72 40.43
C PRO A 30 12.32 16.24 39.10
N SER A 31 11.16 15.59 39.19
CA SER A 31 10.28 15.26 38.07
C SER A 31 9.05 16.18 38.02
N VAL A 32 8.75 16.72 36.85
CA VAL A 32 7.46 17.36 36.54
C VAL A 32 6.52 16.26 36.05
N LEU A 33 5.57 15.88 36.92
CA LEU A 33 4.49 14.94 36.63
C LEU A 33 3.36 15.65 35.89
N SER A 34 3.00 15.09 34.74
CA SER A 34 1.87 15.48 33.89
C SER A 34 0.53 15.18 34.55
N ARG A 35 -0.34 16.19 34.63
CA ARG A 35 -1.77 16.02 34.91
C ARG A 35 -2.46 15.42 33.68
N ARG A 36 -3.19 14.31 33.84
CA ARG A 36 -4.44 13.98 33.10
C ARG A 36 -5.00 12.63 33.58
N ARG A 37 -6.09 12.68 34.37
CA ARG A 37 -7.24 11.75 34.36
C ARG A 37 -8.22 12.19 35.45
N LEU A 38 -9.24 12.93 35.04
CA LEU A 38 -10.52 13.13 35.76
C LEU A 38 -11.47 13.81 34.78
N SER A 39 -12.31 13.03 34.08
CA SER A 39 -13.50 13.57 33.41
C SER A 39 -14.51 12.46 33.16
N ARG A 40 -15.61 12.45 33.92
CA ARG A 40 -16.98 12.22 33.41
C ARG A 40 -18.00 12.74 34.44
N CYS A 41 -19.09 13.28 33.90
CA CYS A 41 -20.28 13.85 34.56
C CYS A 41 -20.19 15.33 34.98
N LEU A 42 -20.64 16.24 34.11
CA LEU A 42 -21.80 17.15 34.33
C LEU A 42 -21.90 18.21 33.21
N LEU A 43 -23.14 18.45 32.78
CA LEU A 43 -23.62 19.49 31.85
C LEU A 43 -24.21 20.68 32.67
N PRO A 44 -24.59 21.83 32.08
CA PRO A 44 -23.91 23.11 32.30
C PRO A 44 -24.78 24.15 33.03
N SER A 45 -24.13 25.17 33.61
CA SER A 45 -24.82 26.42 33.92
C SER A 45 -23.89 27.64 33.82
N LEU A 46 -24.32 28.57 32.96
CA LEU A 46 -24.32 30.04 33.07
C LEU A 46 -23.26 30.70 33.97
N ILE A 47 -22.45 31.59 33.39
CA ILE A 47 -22.27 33.02 33.76
C ILE A 47 -21.04 33.60 33.02
N ASN A 48 -21.31 34.63 32.22
CA ASN A 48 -20.40 35.72 31.84
C ASN A 48 -20.95 36.94 32.65
N PRO A 49 -20.20 37.98 33.10
CA PRO A 49 -19.20 38.67 32.29
C PRO A 49 -18.01 39.40 33.00
N ARG A 50 -17.07 39.87 32.15
CA ARG A 50 -16.34 41.15 32.17
C ARG A 50 -14.80 41.14 32.36
N ARG A 51 -14.15 41.61 31.29
CA ARG A 51 -13.08 42.61 31.17
C ARG A 51 -11.99 42.64 32.24
N ILE A 52 -10.75 42.33 31.81
CA ILE A 52 -9.54 43.12 32.17
C ILE A 52 -8.61 43.19 30.94
N LYS A 53 -8.24 44.43 30.55
CA LYS A 53 -7.15 44.78 29.62
C LYS A 53 -5.92 45.15 30.45
N TRP A 54 -4.71 44.72 30.06
CA TRP A 54 -3.40 45.39 30.23
C TRP A 54 -2.44 44.75 29.21
N SER A 55 -2.10 45.40 28.09
CA SER A 55 -1.05 46.42 27.83
C SER A 55 0.37 45.86 27.62
N ASN A 56 0.93 46.23 26.47
CA ASN A 56 2.29 46.02 25.98
C ASN A 56 3.39 46.36 27.00
N SER A 57 4.52 45.66 26.88
CA SER A 57 5.84 46.27 27.09
C SER A 57 6.88 45.53 26.25
N ALA A 58 7.44 46.29 25.29
CA ALA A 58 8.69 45.97 24.63
C ALA A 58 9.85 46.34 25.56
N ALA A 59 10.90 45.52 25.57
CA ALA A 59 12.22 45.93 26.06
C ALA A 59 13.30 45.29 25.19
N ARG A 60 14.30 46.10 24.90
CA ARG A 60 15.36 45.96 23.89
C ARG A 60 16.70 45.78 24.64
N ILE A 61 17.69 45.23 23.93
CA ILE A 61 19.15 45.37 24.12
C ILE A 61 19.81 44.38 25.10
N LYS A 62 20.67 43.50 24.55
CA LYS A 62 22.14 43.65 24.62
C LYS A 62 22.85 42.76 23.59
N GLU A 63 23.61 43.43 22.72
CA GLU A 63 24.72 42.85 21.97
C GLU A 63 25.84 42.42 22.93
N ILE A 64 26.49 41.29 22.64
CA ILE A 64 27.90 41.06 22.93
C ILE A 64 28.50 40.37 21.70
N TRP A 65 29.56 40.98 21.16
CA TRP A 65 30.41 40.48 20.08
C TRP A 65 31.73 39.96 20.67
N PHE A 66 32.34 39.00 19.95
CA PHE A 66 33.76 38.65 19.72
C PHE A 66 33.85 37.12 19.59
N GLY A 67 33.95 36.58 18.38
CA GLY A 67 35.20 36.33 17.62
C GLY A 67 35.47 34.82 17.65
N GLY A 68 35.90 34.10 16.62
CA GLY A 68 36.33 34.31 15.25
C GLY A 68 36.67 32.93 14.64
N ALA A 69 37.22 32.90 13.42
CA ALA A 69 37.73 31.74 12.65
C ALA A 69 36.66 30.78 12.08
N SER A 70 36.24 30.94 10.82
CA SER A 70 36.90 30.49 9.58
C SER A 70 36.89 28.97 9.33
N ALA A 71 36.00 28.53 8.43
CA ALA A 71 36.24 27.40 7.56
C ALA A 71 35.43 27.61 6.27
N ARG A 72 36.11 28.10 5.23
CA ARG A 72 35.60 28.07 3.86
C ARG A 72 35.63 26.61 3.39
N SER A 73 34.53 26.11 2.86
CA SER A 73 34.54 24.95 1.99
C SER A 73 33.63 25.23 0.81
N ALA A 74 34.25 25.15 -0.36
CA ALA A 74 33.73 25.60 -1.63
C ALA A 74 32.59 24.70 -2.10
N PHE A 75 31.47 25.32 -2.44
CA PHE A 75 30.47 24.73 -3.32
C PHE A 75 30.99 24.80 -4.75
N ALA A 76 31.35 23.66 -5.33
CA ALA A 76 31.50 23.52 -6.76
C ALA A 76 30.11 23.24 -7.36
N ALA A 77 29.48 24.27 -7.89
CA ALA A 77 28.28 24.15 -8.72
C ALA A 77 28.71 23.63 -10.11
N LEU A 78 28.34 22.39 -10.43
CA LEU A 78 28.50 21.83 -11.77
C LEU A 78 27.35 22.36 -12.64
N LEU A 79 27.61 23.45 -13.37
CA LEU A 79 26.73 23.95 -14.43
C LEU A 79 26.88 23.05 -15.67
N LEU A 80 25.94 22.15 -15.88
CA LEU A 80 25.73 21.51 -17.18
C LEU A 80 24.94 22.48 -18.06
N VAL A 81 25.65 23.10 -19.01
CA VAL A 81 25.07 23.85 -20.13
C VAL A 81 24.71 22.84 -21.21
N GLU A 82 23.43 22.46 -21.31
CA GLU A 82 22.92 21.77 -22.49
C GLU A 82 22.68 22.78 -23.62
N LYS A 83 23.41 22.60 -24.72
CA LYS A 83 23.17 23.32 -25.98
C LYS A 83 21.99 22.67 -26.72
N PRO A 84 21.10 23.46 -27.37
CA PRO A 84 19.99 22.89 -28.14
C PRO A 84 20.51 22.30 -29.46
N LEU A 85 20.18 21.02 -29.70
CA LEU A 85 20.37 20.37 -30.99
C LEU A 85 19.29 20.85 -31.98
N LYS A 86 19.76 21.43 -33.10
CA LYS A 86 18.94 21.85 -34.23
C LYS A 86 18.35 20.63 -34.94
N ALA A 87 17.03 20.65 -35.14
CA ALA A 87 16.33 19.76 -36.06
C ALA A 87 16.71 20.09 -37.51
N SER A 88 17.13 19.09 -38.27
CA SER A 88 17.23 19.15 -39.73
C SER A 88 16.19 18.22 -40.34
N ASP A 89 15.26 18.84 -41.04
CA ASP A 89 14.21 18.28 -41.87
C ASP A 89 14.81 17.51 -43.07
N LYS A 90 14.44 16.24 -43.26
CA LYS A 90 14.45 15.56 -44.56
C LYS A 90 13.30 14.55 -44.64
N ARG A 91 12.22 15.07 -45.21
CA ARG A 91 11.09 14.41 -45.85
C ARG A 91 11.54 13.31 -46.84
N THR A 92 11.03 12.09 -46.69
CA THR A 92 10.77 11.18 -47.82
C THR A 92 9.55 10.30 -47.53
N THR A 93 8.58 10.44 -48.42
CA THR A 93 7.28 9.79 -48.53
C THR A 93 7.38 8.31 -48.91
N ARG A 94 6.51 7.46 -48.34
CA ARG A 94 5.81 6.37 -49.05
C ARG A 94 4.75 5.71 -48.14
N SER A 95 3.49 5.90 -48.50
CA SER A 95 2.33 5.17 -48.01
C SER A 95 2.07 3.94 -48.88
N PRO A 96 1.56 2.82 -48.33
CA PRO A 96 0.90 1.80 -49.12
C PRO A 96 -0.62 1.98 -49.07
N THR A 97 -1.15 2.27 -50.25
CA THR A 97 -2.48 2.01 -50.81
C THR A 97 -3.38 1.00 -50.07
N ARG A 98 -4.59 1.43 -49.72
CA ARG A 98 -5.79 0.58 -49.52
C ARG A 98 -6.44 0.27 -50.88
N PRO A 99 -6.98 -0.94 -51.12
CA PRO A 99 -7.85 -1.18 -52.26
C PRO A 99 -9.30 -0.78 -51.92
N ALA A 100 -9.95 -0.11 -52.88
CA ALA A 100 -11.37 0.18 -52.89
C ALA A 100 -12.14 -1.00 -53.48
N PHE A 101 -13.28 -1.39 -52.89
CA PHE A 101 -14.31 -2.12 -53.62
C PHE A 101 -15.72 -1.79 -53.09
N LEU A 102 -16.50 -1.23 -54.04
CA LEU A 102 -17.94 -1.28 -54.29
C LEU A 102 -18.99 -1.02 -53.18
N SER A 103 -19.80 0.00 -53.49
CA SER A 103 -21.12 0.32 -52.96
C SER A 103 -22.17 -0.75 -53.33
N GLY A 104 -22.94 -1.21 -52.35
CA GLY A 104 -24.17 -1.97 -52.59
C GLY A 104 -24.99 -2.18 -51.31
N GLY A 105 -26.21 -1.64 -51.29
CA GLY A 105 -27.38 -2.23 -50.62
C GLY A 105 -27.51 -2.02 -49.12
N GLY A 106 -28.62 -1.43 -48.69
CA GLY A 106 -28.94 -1.16 -47.29
C GLY A 106 -29.32 -2.38 -46.48
N GLY A 107 -29.10 -2.25 -45.17
CA GLY A 107 -29.55 -3.18 -44.13
C GLY A 107 -29.18 -2.57 -42.78
N GLY A 108 -30.17 -2.17 -41.99
CA GLY A 108 -29.98 -1.56 -40.67
C GLY A 108 -29.24 -2.52 -39.74
N GLY A 109 -27.96 -2.27 -39.52
CA GLY A 109 -27.15 -2.92 -38.50
C GLY A 109 -27.03 -1.98 -37.31
N ALA A 110 -27.54 -2.40 -36.15
CA ALA A 110 -27.30 -1.75 -34.88
C ALA A 110 -25.80 -1.55 -34.69
N ILE A 111 -25.40 -0.32 -34.39
CA ILE A 111 -24.04 0.01 -33.98
C ILE A 111 -23.83 -0.76 -32.67
N ALA A 112 -23.04 -1.83 -32.72
CA ALA A 112 -22.61 -2.53 -31.52
C ALA A 112 -21.94 -1.51 -30.62
N ALA A 113 -22.56 -1.23 -29.47
CA ALA A 113 -21.92 -0.48 -28.41
C ALA A 113 -20.59 -1.16 -28.13
N ALA A 114 -19.49 -0.39 -28.12
CA ALA A 114 -18.23 -0.89 -27.60
C ALA A 114 -18.53 -1.46 -26.21
N GLU A 115 -18.37 -2.78 -26.05
CA GLU A 115 -18.51 -3.42 -24.75
C GLU A 115 -17.61 -2.66 -23.78
N GLY A 116 -18.20 -2.13 -22.70
CA GLY A 116 -17.43 -1.37 -21.71
C GLY A 116 -16.30 -2.23 -21.19
N GLU A 117 -15.09 -1.66 -21.11
CA GLU A 117 -13.92 -2.39 -20.62
C GLU A 117 -14.20 -2.94 -19.22
N GLU A 118 -13.98 -4.25 -19.03
CA GLU A 118 -14.35 -4.95 -17.80
C GLU A 118 -13.65 -4.35 -16.58
N THR A 119 -14.41 -3.91 -15.57
CA THR A 119 -13.90 -3.22 -14.39
C THR A 119 -14.23 -3.97 -13.11
N CYS A 120 -13.30 -3.99 -12.15
CA CYS A 120 -13.57 -4.45 -10.79
C CYS A 120 -13.94 -3.31 -9.82
N SER A 121 -13.83 -2.04 -10.24
CA SER A 121 -14.01 -0.89 -9.34
C SER A 121 -15.46 -0.67 -8.90
N GLY A 122 -16.43 -1.34 -9.54
CA GLY A 122 -17.85 -1.26 -9.17
C GLY A 122 -18.20 -1.81 -7.78
N ILE A 123 -17.27 -2.49 -7.10
CA ILE A 123 -17.48 -3.01 -5.75
C ILE A 123 -17.71 -1.92 -4.69
N VAL A 124 -17.26 -0.69 -4.95
CA VAL A 124 -17.55 0.48 -4.09
C VAL A 124 -18.04 1.62 -4.98
N PRO A 125 -19.29 2.10 -4.81
CA PRO A 125 -19.80 3.21 -5.60
C PRO A 125 -19.10 4.52 -5.21
N MET A 126 -18.60 5.25 -6.20
CA MET A 126 -18.10 6.62 -6.00
C MET A 126 -19.24 7.54 -5.57
N LYS A 127 -19.05 8.28 -4.47
CA LYS A 127 -20.06 9.20 -3.93
C LYS A 127 -19.63 10.65 -4.12
N LYS A 128 -20.56 11.48 -4.62
CA LYS A 128 -20.42 12.94 -4.56
C LYS A 128 -20.77 13.40 -3.14
N ARG A 129 -19.98 14.33 -2.60
CA ARG A 129 -20.24 14.98 -1.31
C ARG A 129 -20.48 16.46 -1.56
N ASP A 130 -21.65 16.95 -1.16
CA ASP A 130 -22.05 18.34 -1.43
C ASP A 130 -21.44 19.33 -0.42
N GLU A 131 -21.16 18.87 0.80
CA GLU A 131 -20.49 19.67 1.82
C GLU A 131 -18.99 19.66 1.57
N VAL A 132 -18.42 20.84 1.30
CA VAL A 132 -17.01 21.04 0.97
C VAL A 132 -16.38 21.99 1.97
N LEU A 133 -15.23 21.61 2.52
CA LEU A 133 -14.39 22.43 3.38
C LEU A 133 -13.02 22.61 2.73
N LEU A 134 -12.40 23.77 2.87
CA LEU A 134 -11.02 23.96 2.46
C LEU A 134 -10.10 23.78 3.66
N ILE A 135 -8.94 23.17 3.46
CA ILE A 135 -7.91 23.08 4.51
C ILE A 135 -7.47 24.47 5.03
N THR A 136 -7.59 25.52 4.20
CA THR A 136 -7.32 26.92 4.58
C THR A 136 -8.31 27.46 5.61
N ASP A 137 -9.53 26.92 5.67
CA ASP A 137 -10.54 27.30 6.67
C ASP A 137 -10.12 26.90 8.09
N PHE A 138 -9.18 25.95 8.20
CA PHE A 138 -8.58 25.45 9.44
C PHE A 138 -7.18 26.02 9.68
N GLY A 139 -6.81 27.10 8.98
CA GLY A 139 -5.52 27.77 9.14
C GLY A 139 -4.37 27.11 8.38
N GLY A 140 -4.65 26.17 7.47
CA GLY A 140 -3.63 25.56 6.63
C GLY A 140 -2.95 26.56 5.70
N VAL A 141 -1.63 26.43 5.51
CA VAL A 141 -0.79 27.23 4.60
C VAL A 141 0.03 26.31 3.69
N GLY A 142 -0.21 26.42 2.37
CA GLY A 142 0.39 25.58 1.33
C GLY A 142 1.75 26.06 0.81
N ASP A 143 2.64 26.55 1.68
CA ASP A 143 3.94 27.16 1.33
C ASP A 143 5.14 26.17 1.34
N GLY A 144 4.88 24.91 1.70
CA GLY A 144 5.88 23.85 1.83
C GLY A 144 6.79 23.94 3.05
N ARG A 145 6.50 24.86 3.99
CA ARG A 145 7.31 25.13 5.19
C ARG A 145 6.49 25.11 6.47
N THR A 146 5.29 25.66 6.43
CA THR A 146 4.37 25.68 7.56
C THR A 146 3.89 24.27 7.87
N LEU A 147 4.00 23.86 9.13
CA LEU A 147 3.54 22.54 9.57
C LEU A 147 2.01 22.57 9.77
N ASN A 148 1.29 21.87 8.90
CA ASN A 148 -0.17 21.89 8.80
C ASN A 148 -0.86 20.80 9.62
N THR A 149 -0.14 20.10 10.50
CA THR A 149 -0.68 18.95 11.25
C THR A 149 -1.95 19.31 12.02
N GLU A 150 -1.96 20.46 12.70
CA GLU A 150 -3.13 20.93 13.45
C GLU A 150 -4.30 21.30 12.53
N ALA A 151 -4.04 21.84 11.34
CA ALA A 151 -5.08 22.16 10.37
C ALA A 151 -5.75 20.89 9.83
N PHE A 152 -4.97 19.85 9.50
CA PHE A 152 -5.51 18.55 9.08
C PHE A 152 -6.31 17.88 10.21
N MET A 153 -5.77 17.83 11.42
CA MET A 153 -6.48 17.26 12.58
C MET A 153 -7.78 18.00 12.87
N SER A 154 -7.76 19.34 12.87
CA SER A 154 -8.95 20.16 13.12
C SER A 154 -10.02 19.97 12.04
N ALA A 155 -9.62 19.85 10.77
CA ALA A 155 -10.53 19.57 9.68
C ALA A 155 -11.18 18.19 9.80
N VAL A 156 -10.40 17.17 10.13
CA VAL A 156 -10.91 15.80 10.32
C VAL A 156 -11.83 15.72 11.53
N ASP A 157 -11.45 16.30 12.66
CA ASP A 157 -12.26 16.35 13.88
C ASP A 157 -13.59 17.05 13.61
N TRP A 158 -13.59 18.11 12.81
CA TRP A 158 -14.81 18.81 12.41
C TRP A 158 -15.72 17.90 11.57
N ILE A 159 -15.17 17.19 10.58
CA ILE A 159 -15.94 16.27 9.73
C ILE A 159 -16.56 15.14 10.58
N GLU A 160 -15.79 14.61 11.52
CA GLU A 160 -16.27 13.59 12.45
C GLU A 160 -17.40 14.11 13.34
N GLN A 161 -17.24 15.28 13.94
CA GLN A 161 -18.27 15.86 14.83
C GLN A 161 -19.53 16.25 14.07
N ARG A 162 -19.36 16.77 12.84
CA ARG A 162 -20.45 17.13 11.94
C ARG A 162 -21.28 15.92 11.52
N ASN A 163 -20.67 14.74 11.51
CA ASN A 163 -20.92 13.60 10.62
C ASN A 163 -22.17 13.69 9.72
N ALA A 164 -22.04 14.52 8.69
CA ALA A 164 -23.09 14.76 7.72
C ALA A 164 -23.55 13.43 7.08
N PRO A 165 -24.86 13.20 6.88
CA PRO A 165 -25.35 11.96 6.26
C PRO A 165 -24.76 11.69 4.86
N GLY A 166 -24.56 12.75 4.07
CA GLY A 166 -23.89 12.68 2.75
C GLY A 166 -22.36 12.68 2.80
N GLY A 167 -21.78 12.75 4.00
CA GLY A 167 -20.36 12.95 4.21
C GLY A 167 -19.88 14.35 3.84
N THR A 168 -18.59 14.58 4.04
CA THR A 168 -17.94 15.87 3.76
C THR A 168 -16.67 15.70 2.96
N LEU A 169 -16.41 16.61 2.02
CA LEU A 169 -15.19 16.68 1.25
C LEU A 169 -14.25 17.71 1.88
N LEU A 170 -13.04 17.27 2.25
CA LEU A 170 -11.91 18.12 2.57
C LEU A 170 -11.12 18.39 1.29
N TYR A 171 -11.15 19.64 0.84
CA TYR A 171 -10.48 20.12 -0.35
C TYR A 171 -9.09 20.65 0.00
N ILE A 172 -8.07 20.09 -0.65
CA ILE A 172 -6.67 20.52 -0.56
C ILE A 172 -6.33 21.30 -1.84
N PRO A 173 -6.24 22.64 -1.80
CA PRO A 173 -5.89 23.46 -2.95
C PRO A 173 -4.47 23.22 -3.46
N ALA A 174 -4.16 23.76 -4.64
CA ALA A 174 -2.80 23.82 -5.15
C ALA A 174 -1.85 24.47 -4.12
N GLY A 175 -0.66 23.89 -3.95
CA GLY A 175 0.28 24.27 -2.90
C GLY A 175 0.98 23.06 -2.30
N VAL A 176 2.00 23.30 -1.49
CA VAL A 176 2.74 22.24 -0.78
C VAL A 176 2.38 22.30 0.70
N TRP A 177 1.74 21.26 1.20
CA TRP A 177 1.15 21.18 2.53
C TRP A 177 2.02 20.26 3.39
N LEU A 178 3.06 20.82 4.01
CA LEU A 178 3.92 20.09 4.93
C LEU A 178 3.11 19.69 6.16
N THR A 179 3.09 18.42 6.53
CA THR A 179 2.34 17.93 7.70
C THR A 179 2.99 16.72 8.34
N GLY A 180 2.73 16.52 9.63
CA GLY A 180 2.95 15.25 10.31
C GLY A 180 1.88 14.22 9.96
N ALA A 181 2.00 13.02 10.54
CA ALA A 181 1.01 11.98 10.35
C ALA A 181 -0.35 12.38 10.94
N PHE A 182 -1.44 12.01 10.26
CA PHE A 182 -2.81 12.32 10.71
C PHE A 182 -3.78 11.19 10.40
N ASN A 183 -4.87 11.14 11.17
CA ASN A 183 -5.94 10.18 10.97
C ASN A 183 -6.99 10.71 10.00
N LEU A 184 -7.61 9.82 9.23
CA LEU A 184 -8.86 10.07 8.52
C LEU A 184 -10.06 9.70 9.41
N THR A 185 -11.25 10.13 9.01
CA THR A 185 -12.54 9.78 9.65
C THR A 185 -13.53 9.20 8.63
N SER A 186 -14.64 8.64 9.10
CA SER A 186 -15.66 8.03 8.23
C SER A 186 -16.44 9.08 7.44
N ARG A 187 -17.01 8.67 6.28
CA ARG A 187 -17.80 9.54 5.38
C ARG A 187 -17.05 10.80 4.93
N MET A 188 -15.75 10.70 4.71
CA MET A 188 -14.92 11.83 4.25
C MET A 188 -14.31 11.61 2.86
N THR A 189 -14.25 12.65 2.04
CA THR A 189 -13.40 12.69 0.83
C THR A 189 -12.19 13.54 1.17
N LEU A 190 -10.98 12.99 1.08
CA LEU A 190 -9.76 13.78 0.95
C LEU A 190 -9.53 14.05 -0.53
N PHE A 191 -9.79 15.28 -0.97
CA PHE A 191 -9.66 15.70 -2.36
C PHE A 191 -8.40 16.53 -2.56
N LEU A 192 -7.49 16.08 -3.43
CA LEU A 192 -6.27 16.83 -3.76
C LEU A 192 -6.43 17.48 -5.13
N ALA A 193 -6.45 18.82 -5.17
CA ALA A 193 -6.53 19.55 -6.43
C ALA A 193 -5.26 19.36 -7.27
N LYS A 194 -5.36 19.67 -8.57
CA LYS A 194 -4.19 19.79 -9.45
C LYS A 194 -3.16 20.73 -8.83
N GLY A 195 -1.92 20.26 -8.69
CA GLY A 195 -0.82 21.01 -8.06
C GLY A 195 -0.83 21.00 -6.52
N ALA A 196 -1.74 20.28 -5.87
CA ALA A 196 -1.68 20.04 -4.43
C ALA A 196 -0.66 18.94 -4.11
N VAL A 197 0.22 19.18 -3.15
CA VAL A 197 1.19 18.20 -2.64
C VAL A 197 1.03 18.11 -1.13
N ILE A 198 0.50 17.01 -0.61
CA ILE A 198 0.57 16.69 0.81
C ILE A 198 1.95 16.09 1.07
N LYS A 199 2.79 16.78 1.85
CA LYS A 199 4.21 16.45 2.03
C LYS A 199 4.49 16.07 3.47
N ALA A 200 5.06 14.89 3.69
CA ALA A 200 5.37 14.39 5.01
C ALA A 200 6.55 15.11 5.63
N THR A 201 6.45 15.48 6.92
CA THR A 201 7.59 16.03 7.66
C THR A 201 8.69 14.99 7.89
N GLN A 202 9.93 15.47 7.81
CA GLN A 202 11.14 14.70 8.12
C GLN A 202 11.46 14.68 9.63
N ASP A 203 10.71 15.42 10.46
CA ASP A 203 10.84 15.30 11.91
C ASP A 203 10.19 14.01 12.41
N THR A 204 11.00 12.97 12.61
CA THR A 204 10.53 11.67 13.13
C THR A 204 9.84 11.76 14.49
N SER A 205 10.04 12.83 15.27
CA SER A 205 9.39 13.00 16.57
C SER A 205 7.90 13.34 16.47
N SER A 206 7.45 13.83 15.31
CA SER A 206 6.03 14.10 15.05
C SER A 206 5.24 12.88 14.57
N TRP A 207 5.85 11.69 14.56
CA TRP A 207 5.21 10.45 14.14
C TRP A 207 4.86 9.63 15.39
N PRO A 208 3.56 9.51 15.73
CA PRO A 208 3.14 8.75 16.90
C PRO A 208 3.59 7.29 16.80
N LEU A 209 3.92 6.68 17.95
CA LEU A 209 4.12 5.25 18.03
C LEU A 209 2.79 4.55 18.29
N ILE A 210 2.55 3.48 17.54
CA ILE A 210 1.39 2.61 17.69
C ILE A 210 1.83 1.16 17.84
N ASP A 211 0.91 0.34 18.32
CA ASP A 211 1.13 -1.09 18.48
C ASP A 211 1.38 -1.74 17.10
N PRO A 212 2.13 -2.86 17.09
CA PRO A 212 2.22 -3.72 15.93
C PRO A 212 0.86 -4.18 15.44
N LEU A 213 0.82 -4.62 14.19
CA LEU A 213 -0.35 -5.34 13.68
C LEU A 213 -0.51 -6.64 14.49
N PRO A 214 -1.72 -6.96 14.99
CA PRO A 214 -1.95 -8.18 15.75
C PRO A 214 -1.62 -9.44 14.94
N SER A 215 -1.76 -9.42 13.61
CA SER A 215 -1.37 -10.53 12.73
C SER A 215 0.14 -10.63 12.46
N TYR A 216 0.96 -9.74 13.02
CA TYR A 216 2.43 -9.74 12.89
C TYR A 216 3.15 -9.91 14.22
N GLY A 217 2.49 -9.63 15.36
CA GLY A 217 3.04 -9.75 16.71
C GLY A 217 4.05 -8.66 17.11
N ARG A 218 4.78 -8.11 16.14
CA ARG A 218 5.83 -7.10 16.32
C ARG A 218 5.97 -6.23 15.07
N GLY A 219 6.76 -5.16 15.18
CA GLY A 219 7.18 -4.40 14.01
C GLY A 219 7.87 -5.27 12.95
N ARG A 220 7.56 -4.99 11.68
CA ARG A 220 8.03 -5.77 10.53
C ARG A 220 9.55 -5.77 10.35
N GLU A 221 10.20 -4.70 10.80
CA GLU A 221 11.64 -4.52 10.68
C GLU A 221 12.37 -4.66 12.01
N LEU A 222 11.73 -4.21 13.09
CA LEU A 222 12.31 -4.12 14.43
C LEU A 222 11.31 -4.60 15.49
N PRO A 223 11.77 -5.21 16.59
CA PRO A 223 10.89 -5.58 17.69
C PRO A 223 10.24 -4.35 18.33
N GLY A 224 9.09 -4.56 18.98
CA GLY A 224 8.33 -3.49 19.62
C GLY A 224 7.36 -2.79 18.67
N GLY A 225 6.97 -1.56 19.01
CA GLY A 225 6.00 -0.76 18.26
C GLY A 225 6.49 -0.29 16.89
N ARG A 226 5.64 0.47 16.21
CA ARG A 226 5.91 1.04 14.89
C ARG A 226 5.48 2.50 14.83
N TYR A 227 6.08 3.26 13.92
CA TYR A 227 5.58 4.60 13.62
C TYR A 227 4.20 4.48 12.92
N MET A 228 3.26 5.34 13.31
CA MET A 228 1.96 5.47 12.64
C MET A 228 2.17 5.85 11.17
N SER A 229 1.42 5.27 10.25
CA SER A 229 1.48 5.60 8.83
C SER A 229 1.14 7.07 8.55
N PHE A 230 1.64 7.63 7.45
CA PHE A 230 1.56 9.07 7.18
C PHE A 230 0.10 9.55 7.10
N ILE A 231 -0.68 8.89 6.25
CA ILE A 231 -2.13 8.97 6.25
C ILE A 231 -2.65 7.66 6.83
N HIS A 232 -3.25 7.74 8.01
CA HIS A 232 -3.72 6.57 8.74
C HIS A 232 -5.24 6.60 8.93
N GLY A 233 -5.85 5.44 9.06
CA GLY A 233 -7.26 5.32 9.40
C GLY A 233 -7.53 3.98 10.07
N ASN A 234 -8.43 3.94 11.07
CA ASN A 234 -8.80 2.70 11.73
C ASN A 234 -10.30 2.65 11.99
N ARG A 235 -10.97 1.55 11.61
CA ARG A 235 -12.42 1.35 11.73
C ARG A 235 -13.23 2.42 10.99
N LEU A 236 -12.79 2.77 9.78
CA LEU A 236 -13.46 3.75 8.94
C LEU A 236 -14.49 3.09 8.02
N GLN A 237 -15.53 3.84 7.69
CA GLN A 237 -16.49 3.49 6.65
C GLN A 237 -16.63 4.64 5.66
N ASP A 238 -16.71 4.31 4.37
CA ASP A 238 -17.00 5.27 3.31
C ASP A 238 -15.94 6.38 3.23
N VAL A 239 -14.72 6.03 2.83
CA VAL A 239 -13.60 6.98 2.70
C VAL A 239 -13.12 7.04 1.27
N ILE A 240 -12.94 8.25 0.76
CA ILE A 240 -12.48 8.50 -0.61
C ILE A 240 -11.21 9.35 -0.55
N ILE A 241 -10.11 8.89 -1.13
CA ILE A 241 -8.89 9.67 -1.39
C ILE A 241 -8.79 9.84 -2.90
N THR A 242 -8.90 11.07 -3.41
CA THR A 242 -8.91 11.29 -4.86
C THR A 242 -8.30 12.61 -5.29
N ALA A 243 -7.78 12.64 -6.52
CA ALA A 243 -7.40 13.88 -7.20
C ALA A 243 -8.12 14.12 -8.54
N ALA A 244 -9.00 13.22 -8.97
CA ALA A 244 -9.90 13.51 -10.08
C ALA A 244 -11.11 14.25 -9.54
N ALA A 245 -11.42 15.40 -10.15
CA ALA A 245 -12.75 15.97 -10.07
C ALA A 245 -13.76 14.85 -10.37
N VAL A 246 -14.87 14.79 -9.65
CA VAL A 246 -15.93 13.76 -9.78
C VAL A 246 -16.60 13.81 -11.18
N HIS A 247 -16.03 14.53 -12.15
CA HIS A 247 -16.56 14.72 -13.49
C HIS A 247 -15.55 15.18 -14.56
N LEU A 248 -14.35 14.61 -14.70
CA LEU A 248 -13.54 14.80 -15.92
C LEU A 248 -12.50 13.69 -16.14
N THR A 249 -12.51 13.15 -17.36
CA THR A 249 -11.70 12.01 -17.82
C THR A 249 -10.67 12.51 -18.83
N VAL A 250 -9.41 12.73 -18.41
CA VAL A 250 -8.17 12.54 -19.19
C VAL A 250 -7.01 12.57 -18.19
N ILE A 251 -6.21 11.51 -18.11
CA ILE A 251 -5.03 11.45 -17.22
C ILE A 251 -3.77 11.56 -18.05
N SER A 252 -3.04 12.66 -17.86
CA SER A 252 -1.62 12.74 -18.17
C SER A 252 -0.85 12.68 -16.84
N THR A 253 0.19 11.87 -16.79
CA THR A 253 1.05 11.69 -15.61
C THR A 253 1.77 13.00 -15.31
N GLY A 254 1.38 13.68 -14.23
CA GLY A 254 1.96 14.96 -13.79
C GLY A 254 0.96 16.07 -13.44
N GLU A 255 -0.34 15.85 -13.62
CA GLU A 255 -1.36 16.88 -13.38
C GLU A 255 -2.29 16.62 -12.18
N ASN A 256 -2.06 15.56 -11.42
CA ASN A 256 -2.91 15.17 -10.30
C ASN A 256 -2.31 15.57 -8.95
N GLY A 257 -3.16 15.67 -7.93
CA GLY A 257 -2.74 15.83 -6.55
C GLY A 257 -1.78 14.72 -6.10
N THR A 258 -0.81 15.09 -5.27
CA THR A 258 0.32 14.24 -4.88
C THR A 258 0.40 14.07 -3.36
N ILE A 259 0.77 12.87 -2.92
CA ILE A 259 1.14 12.55 -1.54
C ILE A 259 2.61 12.12 -1.55
N ASP A 260 3.48 12.93 -0.97
CA ASP A 260 4.94 12.71 -0.91
C ASP A 260 5.38 12.35 0.51
N GLY A 261 5.85 11.12 0.69
CA GLY A 261 6.29 10.57 1.97
C GLY A 261 7.67 11.01 2.43
N GLN A 262 8.44 11.71 1.60
CA GLN A 262 9.82 12.11 1.89
C GLN A 262 10.70 10.95 2.43
N GLY A 263 10.56 9.76 1.83
CA GLY A 263 11.12 8.49 2.31
C GLY A 263 12.64 8.43 2.48
N ASP A 264 13.41 9.30 1.81
CA ASP A 264 14.88 9.26 1.83
C ASP A 264 15.49 9.26 3.24
N LEU A 265 14.94 10.06 4.16
CA LEU A 265 15.37 10.06 5.56
C LEU A 265 15.24 8.65 6.18
N TRP A 266 14.10 8.01 5.96
CA TRP A 266 13.77 6.70 6.51
C TRP A 266 14.63 5.59 5.89
N TRP A 267 14.86 5.66 4.59
CA TRP A 267 15.73 4.73 3.88
C TRP A 267 17.18 4.86 4.35
N ASN A 268 17.66 6.08 4.60
CA ASN A 268 19.00 6.30 5.13
C ASN A 268 19.15 5.77 6.55
N MET A 269 18.16 5.99 7.43
CA MET A 269 18.15 5.38 8.76
C MET A 269 18.12 3.84 8.70
N TRP A 270 17.38 3.27 7.76
CA TRP A 270 17.35 1.82 7.54
C TRP A 270 18.72 1.28 7.12
N ARG A 271 19.34 1.87 6.09
CA ARG A 271 20.67 1.48 5.58
C ARG A 271 21.74 1.59 6.66
N GLN A 272 21.65 2.63 7.49
CA GLN A 272 22.60 2.90 8.59
C GLN A 272 22.27 2.10 9.87
N ARG A 273 21.15 1.36 9.90
CA ARG A 273 20.67 0.62 11.09
C ARG A 273 20.46 1.51 12.32
N THR A 274 19.99 2.73 12.11
CA THR A 274 19.72 3.72 13.16
C THR A 274 18.23 3.89 13.49
N LEU A 275 17.36 3.14 12.80
CA LEU A 275 15.93 3.08 13.13
C LEU A 275 15.72 2.58 14.56
N ARG A 276 14.81 3.23 15.29
CA ARG A 276 14.40 2.80 16.64
C ARG A 276 13.18 1.89 16.63
N PHE A 277 12.32 2.06 15.63
CA PHE A 277 11.07 1.33 15.43
C PHE A 277 10.85 1.08 13.94
N THR A 278 9.91 0.20 13.60
CA THR A 278 9.55 -0.08 12.20
C THR A 278 9.04 1.19 11.50
N ARG A 279 9.52 1.42 10.27
CA ARG A 279 9.16 2.59 9.45
C ARG A 279 7.65 2.69 9.21
N PRO A 280 7.11 3.91 9.03
CA PRO A 280 5.69 4.09 8.73
C PRO A 280 5.38 3.76 7.25
N ASN A 281 4.15 3.33 6.96
CA ASN A 281 3.65 3.27 5.58
C ASN A 281 3.25 4.67 5.10
N LEU A 282 3.05 4.84 3.79
CA LEU A 282 2.52 6.09 3.25
C LEU A 282 1.02 6.23 3.52
N VAL A 283 0.23 5.23 3.15
CA VAL A 283 -1.21 5.17 3.46
C VAL A 283 -1.53 3.82 4.08
N GLU A 284 -2.18 3.84 5.25
CA GLU A 284 -2.63 2.62 5.90
C GLU A 284 -4.04 2.78 6.44
N LEU A 285 -4.91 1.86 6.02
CA LEU A 285 -6.28 1.80 6.47
C LEU A 285 -6.49 0.46 7.14
N MET A 286 -6.85 0.51 8.42
CA MET A 286 -7.03 -0.65 9.28
C MET A 286 -8.52 -0.88 9.54
N HIS A 287 -8.97 -2.14 9.51
CA HIS A 287 -10.34 -2.52 9.91
C HIS A 287 -11.47 -1.71 9.23
N SER A 288 -11.23 -1.25 8.00
CA SER A 288 -12.09 -0.26 7.34
C SER A 288 -12.87 -0.85 6.17
N THR A 289 -14.00 -0.26 5.80
CA THR A 289 -14.86 -0.72 4.70
C THR A 289 -15.26 0.39 3.76
N ASP A 290 -15.51 0.03 2.50
CA ASP A 290 -15.99 0.94 1.44
C ASP A 290 -15.01 2.08 1.19
N ILE A 291 -13.82 1.71 0.68
CA ILE A 291 -12.70 2.60 0.46
C ILE A 291 -12.46 2.80 -1.04
N ILE A 292 -12.26 4.06 -1.45
CA ILE A 292 -11.78 4.39 -2.80
C ILE A 292 -10.51 5.22 -2.69
N ILE A 293 -9.43 4.76 -3.31
CA ILE A 293 -8.20 5.52 -3.55
C ILE A 293 -8.04 5.62 -5.07
N SER A 294 -8.07 6.84 -5.62
CA SER A 294 -8.05 6.97 -7.07
C SER A 294 -7.40 8.24 -7.60
N ASN A 295 -6.78 8.17 -8.76
CA ASN A 295 -6.25 9.34 -9.48
C ASN A 295 -5.14 10.10 -8.75
N VAL A 296 -4.57 9.57 -7.66
CA VAL A 296 -3.52 10.25 -6.87
C VAL A 296 -2.12 9.78 -7.30
N VAL A 297 -1.15 10.68 -7.23
CA VAL A 297 0.28 10.35 -7.32
C VAL A 297 0.83 10.11 -5.91
N PHE A 298 1.41 8.95 -5.66
CA PHE A 298 2.10 8.60 -4.42
C PHE A 298 3.61 8.61 -4.68
N LEU A 299 4.36 9.41 -3.91
CA LEU A 299 5.80 9.56 -4.06
C LEU A 299 6.52 9.18 -2.78
N ASN A 300 7.68 8.52 -2.95
CA ASN A 300 8.71 8.38 -1.92
C ASN A 300 8.18 7.87 -0.57
N SER A 301 7.43 6.76 -0.58
CA SER A 301 6.97 6.15 0.67
C SER A 301 8.16 5.77 1.59
N PRO A 302 8.07 6.02 2.91
CA PRO A 302 9.08 5.54 3.86
C PRO A 302 9.25 4.02 3.89
N PHE A 303 8.15 3.27 3.69
CA PHE A 303 8.05 1.81 3.65
C PHE A 303 7.00 1.42 2.59
N TRP A 304 6.01 0.57 2.88
CA TRP A 304 4.93 0.24 1.94
C TRP A 304 4.07 1.46 1.58
N ASN A 305 3.61 1.55 0.32
CA ASN A 305 2.86 2.70 -0.17
C ASN A 305 1.39 2.65 0.27
N ILE A 306 0.60 1.71 -0.22
CA ILE A 306 -0.84 1.61 0.08
C ILE A 306 -1.14 0.28 0.77
N HIS A 307 -1.44 0.33 2.06
CA HIS A 307 -1.63 -0.84 2.93
C HIS A 307 -3.06 -0.92 3.50
N PRO A 308 -4.04 -1.47 2.75
CA PRO A 308 -5.34 -1.82 3.29
C PRO A 308 -5.24 -3.14 4.07
N VAL A 309 -5.28 -3.04 5.39
CA VAL A 309 -5.13 -4.16 6.31
C VAL A 309 -6.41 -4.41 7.10
N TYR A 310 -6.90 -5.65 7.08
CA TYR A 310 -8.16 -6.00 7.72
C TYR A 310 -9.39 -5.26 7.13
N CYS A 311 -9.30 -4.86 5.87
CA CYS A 311 -10.33 -4.09 5.19
C CYS A 311 -11.32 -4.98 4.41
N SER A 312 -12.44 -4.39 4.04
CA SER A 312 -13.42 -4.98 3.12
C SER A 312 -13.84 -3.96 2.06
N ASN A 313 -14.06 -4.38 0.82
CA ASN A 313 -14.50 -3.50 -0.27
C ASN A 313 -13.56 -2.30 -0.47
N VAL A 314 -12.40 -2.55 -1.09
CA VAL A 314 -11.37 -1.53 -1.32
C VAL A 314 -11.11 -1.40 -2.81
N VAL A 315 -11.15 -0.18 -3.33
CA VAL A 315 -10.82 0.14 -4.73
C VAL A 315 -9.57 1.02 -4.74
N VAL A 316 -8.52 0.56 -5.40
CA VAL A 316 -7.33 1.35 -5.76
C VAL A 316 -7.31 1.43 -7.28
N ARG A 317 -7.57 2.62 -7.85
CA ARG A 317 -7.65 2.74 -9.31
C ARG A 317 -7.00 3.97 -9.90
N ASN A 318 -6.39 3.83 -11.06
CA ASN A 318 -5.80 4.97 -11.76
C ASN A 318 -4.81 5.78 -10.90
N VAL A 319 -4.00 5.10 -10.09
CA VAL A 319 -2.97 5.76 -9.27
C VAL A 319 -1.61 5.61 -9.93
N THR A 320 -0.72 6.55 -9.62
CA THR A 320 0.69 6.48 -9.99
C THR A 320 1.51 6.40 -8.71
N ILE A 321 2.32 5.34 -8.55
CA ILE A 321 3.13 5.11 -7.35
C ILE A 321 4.59 5.09 -7.74
N LEU A 322 5.39 6.01 -7.21
CA LEU A 322 6.79 6.19 -7.59
C LEU A 322 7.70 6.24 -6.36
N ALA A 323 8.77 5.45 -6.40
CA ALA A 323 9.91 5.56 -5.50
C ALA A 323 11.19 5.16 -6.26
N PRO A 324 12.38 5.67 -5.87
CA PRO A 324 13.64 5.23 -6.46
C PRO A 324 13.80 3.70 -6.39
N HIS A 325 14.38 3.07 -7.41
CA HIS A 325 14.50 1.60 -7.42
C HIS A 325 15.39 1.05 -6.30
N ASP A 326 16.24 1.88 -5.68
CA ASP A 326 17.06 1.50 -4.53
C ASP A 326 16.39 1.80 -3.18
N SER A 327 15.12 2.24 -3.16
CA SER A 327 14.38 2.47 -1.92
C SER A 327 13.95 1.15 -1.27
N PRO A 328 14.35 0.85 -0.03
CA PRO A 328 14.08 -0.43 0.61
C PRO A 328 12.60 -0.57 0.98
N ASN A 329 11.97 -1.67 0.56
CA ASN A 329 10.63 -2.10 0.99
C ASN A 329 9.52 -1.08 0.66
N THR A 330 9.59 -0.51 -0.53
CA THR A 330 8.56 0.41 -1.04
C THR A 330 7.58 -0.31 -1.95
N ASP A 331 6.95 -1.36 -1.42
CA ASP A 331 5.90 -2.12 -2.10
C ASP A 331 4.78 -1.15 -2.56
N GLY A 332 4.16 -1.41 -3.72
CA GLY A 332 3.16 -0.51 -4.29
C GLY A 332 1.79 -0.60 -3.60
N VAL A 333 1.14 -1.76 -3.67
CA VAL A 333 -0.15 -2.00 -2.98
C VAL A 333 -0.12 -3.34 -2.27
N ASP A 334 -0.49 -3.34 -0.99
CA ASP A 334 -0.36 -4.47 -0.09
C ASP A 334 -1.70 -4.84 0.57
N PRO A 335 -2.63 -5.53 -0.13
CA PRO A 335 -3.82 -6.06 0.53
C PRO A 335 -3.43 -7.10 1.57
N ASP A 336 -3.66 -6.82 2.85
CA ASP A 336 -3.27 -7.69 3.97
C ASP A 336 -4.49 -8.11 4.80
N SER A 337 -4.79 -9.41 4.84
CA SER A 337 -5.96 -9.97 5.52
C SER A 337 -7.27 -9.22 5.13
N SER A 338 -7.41 -8.85 3.85
CA SER A 338 -8.48 -7.99 3.33
C SER A 338 -9.42 -8.73 2.38
N LEU A 339 -10.69 -8.31 2.32
CA LEU A 339 -11.75 -8.95 1.54
C LEU A 339 -12.25 -8.03 0.42
N ASN A 340 -12.51 -8.56 -0.78
CA ASN A 340 -13.06 -7.79 -1.90
C ASN A 340 -12.22 -6.55 -2.22
N VAL A 341 -11.05 -6.76 -2.82
CA VAL A 341 -10.12 -5.67 -3.18
C VAL A 341 -9.96 -5.61 -4.69
N CYS A 342 -10.20 -4.44 -5.28
CA CYS A 342 -9.94 -4.15 -6.68
C CYS A 342 -8.73 -3.22 -6.80
N ILE A 343 -7.73 -3.63 -7.56
CA ILE A 343 -6.58 -2.82 -7.94
C ILE A 343 -6.55 -2.77 -9.46
N GLU A 344 -6.83 -1.62 -10.06
CA GLU A 344 -6.88 -1.52 -11.52
C GLU A 344 -6.30 -0.23 -12.10
N ASP A 345 -5.80 -0.30 -13.34
CA ASP A 345 -5.38 0.88 -14.11
C ASP A 345 -4.22 1.67 -13.47
N CYS A 346 -3.32 0.99 -12.76
CA CYS A 346 -2.25 1.66 -12.00
C CYS A 346 -0.91 1.64 -12.73
N TYR A 347 -0.13 2.71 -12.54
CA TYR A 347 1.29 2.74 -12.89
C TYR A 347 2.14 2.68 -11.62
N ILE A 348 3.03 1.70 -11.51
CA ILE A 348 3.82 1.47 -10.30
C ILE A 348 5.30 1.33 -10.67
N SER A 349 6.16 2.16 -10.09
CA SER A 349 7.60 2.07 -10.26
C SER A 349 8.32 2.33 -8.95
N THR A 350 8.76 1.27 -8.28
CA THR A 350 9.23 1.35 -6.89
C THR A 350 10.43 0.43 -6.65
N GLY A 351 11.01 0.51 -5.45
CA GLY A 351 12.16 -0.30 -5.04
C GLY A 351 11.83 -1.70 -4.51
N ASP A 352 10.57 -2.11 -4.45
CA ASP A 352 10.16 -3.46 -4.02
C ASP A 352 8.99 -3.99 -4.91
N ASP A 353 8.15 -4.89 -4.41
CA ASP A 353 7.07 -5.51 -5.19
C ASP A 353 6.00 -4.49 -5.64
N LEU A 354 5.51 -4.56 -6.89
CA LEU A 354 4.50 -3.60 -7.36
C LEU A 354 3.14 -3.83 -6.67
N VAL A 355 2.72 -5.08 -6.57
CA VAL A 355 1.54 -5.51 -5.79
C VAL A 355 1.91 -6.77 -5.01
N ALA A 356 1.69 -6.77 -3.70
CA ALA A 356 2.01 -7.90 -2.82
C ALA A 356 0.84 -8.23 -1.90
N ILE A 357 0.13 -9.32 -2.19
CA ILE A 357 -0.99 -9.79 -1.34
C ILE A 357 -0.44 -10.53 -0.12
N LYS A 358 -0.90 -10.17 1.08
CA LYS A 358 -0.46 -10.70 2.38
C LYS A 358 -1.64 -11.13 3.25
N SER A 359 -1.38 -11.82 4.35
CA SER A 359 -2.37 -12.19 5.37
C SER A 359 -1.75 -12.50 6.72
N GLY A 360 -0.81 -11.66 7.18
CA GLY A 360 -0.12 -11.86 8.46
C GLY A 360 1.01 -12.88 8.47
N TRP A 361 1.72 -12.94 9.60
CA TRP A 361 3.05 -13.52 9.73
C TRP A 361 3.11 -14.59 10.81
N ASP A 362 3.46 -15.81 10.39
CA ASP A 362 3.67 -17.02 11.19
C ASP A 362 2.54 -17.26 12.21
N GLU A 363 2.87 -17.59 13.46
CA GLU A 363 1.92 -17.88 14.53
C GLU A 363 0.95 -16.74 14.81
N TYR A 364 1.37 -15.50 14.61
CA TYR A 364 0.50 -14.32 14.79
C TYR A 364 -0.55 -14.25 13.70
N GLY A 365 -0.16 -14.47 12.44
CA GLY A 365 -1.11 -14.54 11.33
C GLY A 365 -2.06 -15.73 11.44
N MET A 366 -1.55 -16.89 11.84
CA MET A 366 -2.37 -18.08 12.10
C MET A 366 -3.37 -17.86 13.25
N ALA A 367 -2.93 -17.25 14.35
CA ALA A 367 -3.79 -16.96 15.50
C ALA A 367 -4.83 -15.88 15.18
N TYR A 368 -4.47 -14.89 14.35
CA TYR A 368 -5.40 -13.86 13.90
C TYR A 368 -6.44 -14.42 12.92
N ALA A 369 -6.11 -15.49 12.19
CA ALA A 369 -7.03 -16.32 11.41
C ALA A 369 -7.90 -15.54 10.41
N ARG A 370 -7.32 -14.52 9.76
CA ARG A 370 -8.01 -13.71 8.75
C ARG A 370 -7.30 -13.79 7.40
N GLN A 371 -7.98 -14.38 6.44
CA GLN A 371 -7.48 -14.52 5.07
C GLN A 371 -7.58 -13.22 4.26
N SER A 372 -6.73 -13.11 3.24
CA SER A 372 -6.97 -12.22 2.10
C SER A 372 -7.77 -12.97 1.03
N SER A 373 -8.91 -12.42 0.58
CA SER A 373 -9.78 -13.11 -0.37
C SER A 373 -10.62 -12.20 -1.26
N GLY A 374 -10.88 -12.64 -2.49
CA GLY A 374 -11.68 -11.88 -3.46
C GLY A 374 -10.90 -10.66 -3.95
N ILE A 375 -9.67 -10.88 -4.40
CA ILE A 375 -8.78 -9.80 -4.83
C ILE A 375 -8.63 -9.86 -6.34
N THR A 376 -8.97 -8.76 -7.01
CA THR A 376 -8.77 -8.60 -8.46
C THR A 376 -7.71 -7.53 -8.69
N VAL A 377 -6.65 -7.90 -9.42
CA VAL A 377 -5.58 -7.02 -9.86
C VAL A 377 -5.58 -7.00 -11.38
N ARG A 378 -5.79 -5.85 -12.02
CA ARG A 378 -5.85 -5.81 -13.49
C ARG A 378 -5.28 -4.54 -14.11
N ARG A 379 -4.74 -4.64 -15.32
CA ARG A 379 -4.23 -3.47 -16.07
C ARG A 379 -3.19 -2.68 -15.26
N ILE A 380 -2.23 -3.40 -14.69
CA ILE A 380 -1.10 -2.81 -13.97
C ILE A 380 0.09 -2.71 -14.93
N THR A 381 0.67 -1.53 -15.02
CA THR A 381 1.94 -1.30 -15.74
C THR A 381 3.01 -0.89 -14.75
N GLY A 382 4.20 -1.50 -14.79
CA GLY A 382 5.23 -1.10 -13.84
C GLY A 382 6.59 -1.77 -13.94
N SER A 383 7.51 -1.29 -13.10
CA SER A 383 8.91 -1.72 -13.06
C SER A 383 9.52 -1.62 -11.67
N GLY A 384 10.48 -2.49 -11.34
CA GLY A 384 11.17 -2.44 -10.05
C GLY A 384 12.11 -3.64 -9.84
N PRO A 385 13.12 -3.58 -8.97
CA PRO A 385 14.12 -4.62 -8.86
C PRO A 385 13.63 -5.93 -8.19
N PHE A 386 12.40 -5.95 -7.70
CA PHE A 386 11.71 -7.10 -7.08
C PHE A 386 10.57 -7.60 -7.97
N ALA A 387 9.43 -8.03 -7.42
CA ALA A 387 8.38 -8.69 -8.18
C ALA A 387 7.40 -7.70 -8.84
N GLY A 388 6.96 -8.03 -10.06
CA GLY A 388 5.85 -7.34 -10.69
C GLY A 388 4.51 -7.65 -10.02
N PHE A 389 4.21 -8.93 -9.82
CA PHE A 389 3.06 -9.38 -9.03
C PHE A 389 3.51 -10.41 -8.00
N ALA A 390 3.13 -10.20 -6.74
CA ALA A 390 3.52 -11.04 -5.63
C ALA A 390 2.34 -11.51 -4.78
N ILE A 391 2.49 -12.73 -4.26
CA ILE A 391 1.77 -13.22 -3.10
C ILE A 391 2.80 -13.55 -2.02
N GLY A 392 2.59 -13.06 -0.80
CA GLY A 392 3.43 -13.32 0.36
C GLY A 392 4.63 -12.38 0.54
N SER A 393 5.59 -12.70 1.41
CA SER A 393 5.74 -14.01 2.08
C SER A 393 4.84 -14.21 3.30
N GLU A 394 4.23 -13.16 3.82
CA GLU A 394 3.35 -13.14 4.99
C GLU A 394 1.98 -13.70 4.59
N THR A 395 1.82 -15.02 4.63
CA THR A 395 0.63 -15.73 4.10
C THR A 395 -0.15 -16.53 5.15
N SER A 396 0.10 -16.26 6.43
CA SER A 396 -0.22 -17.18 7.52
C SER A 396 -1.71 -17.26 7.86
N GLY A 397 -2.46 -16.18 7.63
CA GLY A 397 -3.92 -16.15 7.74
C GLY A 397 -4.64 -16.77 6.54
N GLY A 398 -3.92 -17.17 5.49
CA GLY A 398 -4.45 -17.73 4.26
C GLY A 398 -4.70 -16.69 3.16
N ILE A 399 -4.54 -17.10 1.90
CA ILE A 399 -4.80 -16.27 0.72
C ILE A 399 -5.57 -17.13 -0.28
N THR A 400 -6.74 -16.65 -0.71
CA THR A 400 -7.59 -17.40 -1.64
C THR A 400 -8.36 -16.53 -2.60
N ASN A 401 -8.79 -17.06 -3.75
CA ASN A 401 -9.68 -16.36 -4.68
C ASN A 401 -9.06 -15.04 -5.17
N VAL A 402 -7.93 -15.15 -5.85
CA VAL A 402 -7.21 -14.01 -6.43
C VAL A 402 -7.22 -14.14 -7.95
N LEU A 403 -7.59 -13.06 -8.64
CA LEU A 403 -7.45 -12.90 -10.08
C LEU A 403 -6.44 -11.78 -10.35
N ALA A 404 -5.35 -12.07 -11.05
CA ALA A 404 -4.41 -11.08 -11.54
C ALA A 404 -4.33 -11.16 -13.07
N GLU A 405 -4.71 -10.12 -13.79
CA GLU A 405 -4.78 -10.19 -15.26
C GLU A 405 -4.30 -8.92 -15.97
N LYS A 406 -3.93 -9.03 -17.25
CA LYS A 406 -3.58 -7.87 -18.08
C LYS A 406 -2.45 -7.05 -17.45
N LEU A 407 -1.37 -7.74 -17.05
CA LEU A 407 -0.22 -7.11 -16.39
C LEU A 407 0.88 -6.81 -17.41
N ASN A 408 1.46 -5.61 -17.36
CA ASN A 408 2.59 -5.21 -18.19
C ASN A 408 3.79 -4.83 -17.32
N ILE A 409 4.70 -5.79 -17.13
CA ILE A 409 5.83 -5.68 -16.21
C ILE A 409 7.12 -5.55 -17.02
N PHE A 410 7.88 -4.50 -16.79
CA PHE A 410 9.13 -4.26 -17.51
C PHE A 410 10.29 -3.93 -16.57
N ASN A 411 11.53 -4.22 -17.00
CA ASN A 411 12.75 -3.94 -16.22
C ASN A 411 12.66 -4.42 -14.77
N ALA A 412 12.16 -5.65 -14.57
CA ALA A 412 11.85 -6.17 -13.24
C ALA A 412 12.79 -7.28 -12.78
N GLY A 413 12.90 -7.44 -11.46
CA GLY A 413 13.67 -8.55 -10.88
C GLY A 413 12.99 -9.90 -11.05
N ILE A 414 11.69 -9.95 -10.79
CA ILE A 414 10.85 -11.14 -10.94
C ILE A 414 9.53 -10.70 -11.59
N GLY A 415 9.01 -11.43 -12.58
CA GLY A 415 7.70 -11.12 -13.16
C GLY A 415 6.58 -11.47 -12.17
N ILE A 416 6.39 -12.77 -11.96
CA ILE A 416 5.40 -13.34 -11.04
C ILE A 416 6.11 -14.03 -9.88
N HIS A 417 5.76 -13.72 -8.63
CA HIS A 417 6.42 -14.26 -7.44
C HIS A 417 5.44 -14.74 -6.35
N ILE A 418 5.31 -16.05 -6.18
CA ILE A 418 4.56 -16.63 -5.06
C ILE A 418 5.56 -17.06 -3.97
N LYS A 419 5.41 -16.50 -2.78
CA LYS A 419 6.37 -16.60 -1.69
C LYS A 419 5.71 -17.18 -0.44
N THR A 420 6.34 -18.18 0.16
CA THR A 420 6.02 -18.64 1.51
C THR A 420 7.26 -19.29 2.13
N ASN A 421 7.14 -19.79 3.36
CA ASN A 421 8.20 -20.48 4.08
C ASN A 421 7.64 -21.52 5.06
N SER A 422 8.43 -22.54 5.39
CA SER A 422 8.18 -23.38 6.59
C SER A 422 8.09 -22.47 7.82
N GLY A 423 7.02 -22.59 8.60
CA GLY A 423 6.71 -21.65 9.69
C GLY A 423 5.47 -20.81 9.44
N ARG A 424 5.17 -20.53 8.16
CA ARG A 424 4.03 -19.69 7.81
C ARG A 424 2.70 -20.34 8.15
N GLY A 425 2.58 -21.66 8.01
CA GLY A 425 1.28 -22.33 8.01
C GLY A 425 0.33 -21.70 6.98
N GLY A 426 -0.97 -21.73 7.28
CA GLY A 426 -1.98 -21.15 6.38
C GLY A 426 -2.04 -21.83 5.02
N PHE A 427 -2.53 -21.10 4.02
CA PHE A 427 -2.67 -21.61 2.66
C PHE A 427 -2.59 -20.50 1.59
N ILE A 428 -2.24 -20.88 0.37
CA ILE A 428 -2.36 -20.08 -0.84
C ILE A 428 -3.11 -20.93 -1.85
N ARG A 429 -4.34 -20.55 -2.21
CA ARG A 429 -5.18 -21.36 -3.10
C ARG A 429 -6.10 -20.60 -4.03
N ASN A 430 -6.55 -21.25 -5.10
CA ASN A 430 -7.47 -20.67 -6.07
C ASN A 430 -6.98 -19.30 -6.57
N ILE A 431 -5.79 -19.31 -7.17
CA ILE A 431 -5.14 -18.12 -7.72
C ILE A 431 -5.12 -18.28 -9.24
N THR A 432 -5.63 -17.28 -9.95
CA THR A 432 -5.54 -17.18 -11.40
C THR A 432 -4.70 -15.97 -11.78
N ILE A 433 -3.67 -16.18 -12.57
CA ILE A 433 -2.82 -15.15 -13.15
C ILE A 433 -2.89 -15.30 -14.67
N SER A 434 -3.37 -14.30 -15.40
CA SER A 434 -3.54 -14.38 -16.86
C SER A 434 -3.06 -13.15 -17.60
N ASP A 435 -2.74 -13.31 -18.89
CA ASP A 435 -2.51 -12.21 -19.83
C ASP A 435 -1.41 -11.26 -19.33
N VAL A 436 -0.21 -11.80 -19.13
CA VAL A 436 0.94 -11.09 -18.56
C VAL A 436 2.02 -10.88 -19.61
N ASN A 437 2.38 -9.62 -19.84
CA ASN A 437 3.51 -9.22 -20.66
C ASN A 437 4.72 -8.89 -19.78
N LEU A 438 5.85 -9.54 -20.05
CA LEU A 438 7.12 -9.34 -19.36
C LEU A 438 8.17 -8.81 -20.34
N SER A 439 8.89 -7.76 -19.98
CA SER A 439 9.97 -7.20 -20.81
C SER A 439 11.23 -6.93 -19.97
N ASN A 440 12.39 -7.44 -20.40
CA ASN A 440 13.66 -7.25 -19.68
C ASN A 440 13.58 -7.65 -18.20
N VAL A 441 13.03 -8.83 -17.92
CA VAL A 441 12.84 -9.34 -16.56
C VAL A 441 13.91 -10.36 -16.22
N ARG A 442 14.54 -10.25 -15.04
CA ARG A 442 15.60 -11.18 -14.62
C ARG A 442 15.08 -12.60 -14.42
N LYS A 443 13.94 -12.80 -13.75
CA LYS A 443 13.29 -14.11 -13.64
C LYS A 443 11.82 -14.01 -14.00
N GLY A 444 11.36 -14.73 -15.03
CA GLY A 444 9.97 -14.64 -15.48
C GLY A 444 8.97 -15.05 -14.38
N LEU A 445 9.18 -16.23 -13.80
CA LEU A 445 8.29 -16.80 -12.79
C LEU A 445 9.07 -17.41 -11.62
N ARG A 446 8.64 -17.13 -10.39
CA ARG A 446 9.17 -17.79 -9.18
C ARG A 446 8.05 -18.18 -8.24
N ILE A 447 8.00 -19.45 -7.85
CA ILE A 447 7.13 -19.95 -6.77
C ILE A 447 8.07 -20.64 -5.79
N ALA A 448 8.12 -20.17 -4.54
CA ALA A 448 9.18 -20.58 -3.61
C ALA A 448 8.67 -20.71 -2.17
N GLY A 449 8.93 -21.87 -1.58
CA GLY A 449 8.64 -22.21 -0.18
C GLY A 449 9.76 -21.92 0.82
N ASN A 450 10.71 -21.06 0.46
CA ASN A 450 11.87 -20.69 1.29
C ASN A 450 12.16 -19.18 1.27
N VAL A 451 11.12 -18.35 1.28
CA VAL A 451 11.24 -16.89 1.13
C VAL A 451 10.71 -16.16 2.36
N GLY A 452 11.50 -15.19 2.84
CA GLY A 452 11.14 -14.31 3.95
C GLY A 452 11.66 -14.81 5.30
N GLY A 453 11.83 -13.87 6.25
CA GLY A 453 12.24 -14.16 7.62
C GLY A 453 11.08 -14.56 8.53
N HIS A 454 11.36 -14.76 9.81
CA HIS A 454 10.39 -15.04 10.87
C HIS A 454 10.35 -13.86 11.85
N PRO A 455 9.23 -13.62 12.57
CA PRO A 455 9.13 -12.52 13.51
C PRO A 455 10.17 -12.67 14.61
N ASP A 456 10.36 -13.89 15.09
CA ASP A 456 11.30 -14.25 16.12
C ASP A 456 11.60 -15.75 16.03
N ASP A 457 12.38 -16.28 16.97
CA ASP A 457 12.82 -17.68 16.97
C ASP A 457 11.78 -18.66 17.58
N HIS A 458 10.59 -18.19 18.02
CA HIS A 458 9.54 -19.04 18.61
C HIS A 458 8.55 -19.60 17.59
N TYR A 459 8.68 -19.23 16.31
CA TYR A 459 7.82 -19.74 15.26
C TYR A 459 7.92 -21.28 15.17
N ASN A 460 6.82 -21.93 14.78
CA ASN A 460 6.82 -23.38 14.62
C ASN A 460 7.32 -23.78 13.22
N PRO A 461 8.54 -24.30 13.03
CA PRO A 461 9.05 -24.66 11.70
C PRO A 461 8.25 -25.79 11.01
N ASN A 462 7.46 -26.55 11.77
CA ASN A 462 6.58 -27.60 11.25
C ASN A 462 5.20 -27.08 10.86
N ALA A 463 4.90 -25.78 11.05
CA ALA A 463 3.72 -25.15 10.48
C ALA A 463 3.94 -24.94 8.98
N LEU A 464 3.61 -25.96 8.19
CA LEU A 464 3.83 -25.95 6.75
C LEU A 464 2.65 -25.30 6.01
N PRO A 465 2.90 -24.36 5.08
CA PRO A 465 1.86 -23.75 4.26
C PRO A 465 1.34 -24.74 3.22
N VAL A 466 0.03 -24.73 2.96
CA VAL A 466 -0.54 -25.43 1.81
C VAL A 466 -0.53 -24.50 0.60
N VAL A 467 0.09 -24.90 -0.50
CA VAL A 467 -0.01 -24.18 -1.79
C VAL A 467 -0.66 -25.11 -2.80
N ASP A 468 -1.88 -24.78 -3.20
CA ASP A 468 -2.64 -25.54 -4.17
C ASP A 468 -3.39 -24.64 -5.16
N GLY A 469 -3.74 -25.15 -6.34
CA GLY A 469 -4.65 -24.46 -7.25
C GLY A 469 -4.12 -23.12 -7.76
N LEU A 470 -2.94 -23.12 -8.38
CA LEU A 470 -2.37 -21.95 -9.05
C LEU A 470 -2.50 -22.13 -10.57
N MET A 471 -3.27 -21.27 -11.22
CA MET A 471 -3.44 -21.22 -12.68
C MET A 471 -2.68 -20.01 -13.23
N ILE A 472 -1.66 -20.24 -14.05
CA ILE A 472 -0.87 -19.19 -14.69
C ILE A 472 -0.94 -19.39 -16.20
N LYS A 473 -1.64 -18.48 -16.89
CA LYS A 473 -1.94 -18.63 -18.32
C LYS A 473 -1.63 -17.40 -19.17
N ASN A 474 -1.35 -17.60 -20.45
CA ASN A 474 -1.12 -16.51 -21.42
C ASN A 474 -0.05 -15.53 -20.94
N VAL A 475 1.16 -16.04 -20.67
CA VAL A 475 2.29 -15.21 -20.25
C VAL A 475 3.28 -15.09 -21.39
N TRP A 476 3.57 -13.88 -21.82
CA TRP A 476 4.53 -13.59 -22.88
C TRP A 476 5.71 -12.78 -22.34
N GLY A 477 6.93 -13.25 -22.54
CA GLY A 477 8.14 -12.61 -22.04
C GLY A 477 9.17 -12.38 -23.13
N VAL A 478 9.76 -11.18 -23.19
CA VAL A 478 10.88 -10.83 -24.08
C VAL A 478 12.05 -10.30 -23.26
N GLY A 479 13.28 -10.70 -23.61
CA GLY A 479 14.47 -10.27 -22.87
C GLY A 479 14.54 -10.88 -21.46
N ILE A 480 14.06 -12.11 -21.30
CA ILE A 480 14.04 -12.79 -20.00
C ILE A 480 15.42 -13.37 -19.70
N GLN A 481 15.98 -13.15 -18.51
CA GLN A 481 17.31 -13.72 -18.19
C GLN A 481 17.23 -15.17 -17.68
N GLN A 482 16.19 -15.50 -16.92
CA GLN A 482 15.89 -16.85 -16.42
C GLN A 482 14.39 -17.12 -16.56
N PRO A 483 13.97 -18.25 -17.14
CA PRO A 483 12.55 -18.52 -17.38
C PRO A 483 11.77 -18.59 -16.06
N GLY A 484 12.17 -19.50 -15.15
CA GLY A 484 11.56 -19.53 -13.83
C GLY A 484 12.04 -20.66 -12.92
N SER A 485 11.55 -20.65 -11.69
CA SER A 485 11.81 -21.69 -10.71
C SER A 485 10.61 -21.93 -9.79
N ILE A 486 10.22 -23.19 -9.59
CA ILE A 486 9.09 -23.60 -8.77
C ILE A 486 9.57 -24.62 -7.73
N GLN A 487 9.83 -24.15 -6.53
CA GLN A 487 10.42 -24.96 -5.45
C GLN A 487 9.46 -24.97 -4.27
N GLY A 488 8.79 -26.11 -4.09
CA GLY A 488 7.94 -26.36 -2.93
C GLY A 488 8.73 -26.68 -1.67
N ILE A 489 8.04 -27.26 -0.69
CA ILE A 489 8.63 -27.72 0.56
C ILE A 489 8.54 -29.25 0.57
N LYS A 490 9.64 -29.94 0.82
CA LYS A 490 9.71 -31.42 0.80
C LYS A 490 8.56 -32.15 1.52
N ASN A 491 8.14 -31.65 2.68
CA ASN A 491 7.07 -32.24 3.49
C ASN A 491 5.69 -31.57 3.27
N SER A 492 5.61 -30.61 2.36
CA SER A 492 4.38 -29.95 1.91
C SER A 492 4.57 -29.47 0.46
N PRO A 493 4.61 -30.41 -0.49
CA PRO A 493 4.86 -30.09 -1.89
C PRO A 493 3.76 -29.18 -2.44
N PHE A 494 4.11 -28.32 -3.39
CA PHE A 494 3.15 -27.42 -4.02
C PHE A 494 2.37 -28.20 -5.08
N MET A 495 1.04 -28.17 -5.00
CA MET A 495 0.19 -29.06 -5.78
C MET A 495 -0.68 -28.27 -6.76
N GLN A 496 -1.16 -28.94 -7.82
CA GLN A 496 -2.10 -28.35 -8.78
C GLN A 496 -1.58 -27.01 -9.34
N ILE A 497 -0.30 -26.99 -9.73
CA ILE A 497 0.31 -25.85 -10.41
C ILE A 497 0.08 -26.01 -11.91
N CYS A 498 -0.64 -25.09 -12.53
CA CYS A 498 -0.89 -25.09 -13.96
C CYS A 498 -0.16 -23.94 -14.66
N LEU A 499 0.67 -24.28 -15.64
CA LEU A 499 1.23 -23.35 -16.60
C LEU A 499 0.62 -23.61 -17.97
N LEU A 500 -0.07 -22.63 -18.54
CA LEU A 500 -0.75 -22.76 -19.83
C LEU A 500 -0.36 -21.63 -20.77
N ASN A 501 0.18 -21.95 -21.95
CA ASN A 501 0.57 -20.93 -22.93
C ASN A 501 1.51 -19.86 -22.32
N VAL A 502 2.64 -20.33 -21.78
CA VAL A 502 3.69 -19.49 -21.18
C VAL A 502 4.91 -19.48 -22.10
N LYS A 503 5.20 -18.34 -22.72
CA LYS A 503 6.27 -18.18 -23.71
C LYS A 503 7.26 -17.12 -23.23
N LEU A 504 8.45 -17.54 -22.83
CA LEU A 504 9.51 -16.69 -22.30
C LEU A 504 10.71 -16.75 -23.25
N ASP A 505 10.93 -15.69 -24.01
CA ASP A 505 12.12 -15.55 -24.86
C ASP A 505 13.33 -15.21 -23.98
N VAL A 506 14.19 -16.22 -23.77
CA VAL A 506 15.32 -16.17 -22.85
C VAL A 506 16.58 -15.71 -23.58
N VAL A 507 17.26 -14.70 -23.03
CA VAL A 507 18.51 -14.16 -23.59
C VAL A 507 19.61 -15.24 -23.55
N ALA A 508 20.09 -15.62 -24.73
CA ALA A 508 20.88 -16.83 -24.99
C ALA A 508 22.24 -16.93 -24.26
N THR A 509 22.73 -15.87 -23.62
CA THR A 509 24.10 -15.83 -23.07
C THR A 509 24.32 -16.78 -21.90
N ARG A 510 23.26 -17.24 -21.21
CA ARG A 510 23.25 -18.36 -20.24
C ARG A 510 21.83 -18.93 -20.13
N VAL A 511 21.45 -19.88 -20.98
CA VAL A 511 20.15 -20.55 -20.86
C VAL A 511 20.16 -21.43 -19.61
N VAL A 512 19.70 -20.88 -18.48
CA VAL A 512 19.41 -21.66 -17.28
C VAL A 512 18.02 -22.26 -17.47
N PRO A 513 17.87 -23.60 -17.43
CA PRO A 513 16.56 -24.23 -17.58
C PRO A 513 15.66 -23.87 -16.38
N TRP A 514 14.38 -24.23 -16.51
CA TRP A 514 13.49 -24.22 -15.34
C TRP A 514 14.06 -25.08 -14.22
N VAL A 515 13.86 -24.64 -12.97
CA VAL A 515 14.25 -25.41 -11.78
C VAL A 515 12.99 -25.74 -11.00
N CYS A 516 12.70 -27.03 -10.82
CA CYS A 516 11.56 -27.49 -10.04
C CYS A 516 11.99 -28.49 -8.97
N ALA A 517 11.31 -28.44 -7.83
CA ALA A 517 11.45 -29.40 -6.74
C ALA A 517 10.18 -29.38 -5.90
N ASP A 518 9.80 -30.54 -5.36
CA ASP A 518 8.67 -30.68 -4.43
C ASP A 518 7.38 -30.02 -4.95
N VAL A 519 7.07 -30.26 -6.23
CA VAL A 519 5.91 -29.69 -6.92
C VAL A 519 5.23 -30.73 -7.79
N SER A 520 3.91 -30.61 -7.97
CA SER A 520 3.16 -31.33 -9.00
C SER A 520 2.15 -30.45 -9.71
N GLY A 521 1.84 -30.80 -10.95
CA GLY A 521 0.95 -30.01 -11.78
C GLY A 521 1.02 -30.36 -13.26
N GLY A 522 0.65 -29.40 -14.09
CA GLY A 522 0.62 -29.51 -15.54
C GLY A 522 1.27 -28.29 -16.21
N ALA A 523 1.99 -28.53 -17.30
CA ALA A 523 2.53 -27.49 -18.17
C ALA A 523 2.13 -27.78 -19.63
N LEU A 524 1.31 -26.93 -20.23
CA LEU A 524 0.86 -27.04 -21.61
C LEU A 524 1.31 -25.81 -22.40
N GLU A 525 1.90 -26.03 -23.57
CA GLU A 525 2.40 -24.96 -24.44
C GLU A 525 3.42 -24.01 -23.77
N VAL A 526 4.28 -24.54 -22.90
CA VAL A 526 5.31 -23.75 -22.21
C VAL A 526 6.64 -23.74 -22.97
N GLN A 527 7.21 -22.56 -23.17
CA GLN A 527 8.51 -22.35 -23.80
C GLN A 527 9.36 -21.37 -22.96
N PRO A 528 10.61 -21.69 -22.60
CA PRO A 528 11.30 -22.97 -22.78
C PRO A 528 10.58 -24.11 -22.04
N ALA A 529 10.85 -25.36 -22.43
CA ALA A 529 10.19 -26.53 -21.85
C ALA A 529 10.24 -26.50 -20.32
N ALA A 530 9.08 -26.68 -19.68
CA ALA A 530 8.94 -26.74 -18.23
C ALA A 530 9.62 -28.00 -17.66
N CYS A 531 9.76 -28.04 -16.33
CA CYS A 531 10.34 -29.20 -15.64
C CYS A 531 9.45 -30.46 -15.76
N SER A 532 10.06 -31.64 -15.67
CA SER A 532 9.35 -32.93 -15.70
C SER A 532 8.32 -33.10 -14.58
N GLU A 533 8.52 -32.45 -13.43
CA GLU A 533 7.61 -32.45 -12.28
C GLU A 533 6.22 -31.88 -12.64
N LEU A 534 6.13 -31.06 -13.69
CA LEU A 534 4.89 -30.47 -14.21
C LEU A 534 4.34 -31.23 -15.43
N THR A 535 4.78 -32.47 -15.66
CA THR A 535 4.35 -33.28 -16.82
C THR A 535 3.56 -34.54 -16.45
N SER A 536 3.15 -34.70 -15.17
CA SER A 536 2.42 -35.90 -14.74
C SER A 536 1.00 -35.96 -15.31
N THR A 537 0.63 -37.12 -15.88
CA THR A 537 -0.62 -37.33 -16.61
C THR A 537 -1.89 -37.21 -15.73
N ASN A 538 -1.81 -37.59 -14.46
CA ASN A 538 -2.94 -37.47 -13.51
C ASN A 538 -3.26 -36.01 -13.15
N SER A 539 -2.32 -35.09 -13.30
CA SER A 539 -2.46 -33.66 -12.97
C SER A 539 -2.73 -32.77 -14.17
N MET A 540 -2.66 -33.29 -15.41
CA MET A 540 -3.08 -32.56 -16.60
C MET A 540 -4.55 -32.19 -16.57
N ASN A 541 -5.40 -33.00 -15.92
CA ASN A 541 -6.84 -32.73 -15.79
C ASN A 541 -7.12 -31.34 -15.23
N PHE A 542 -6.35 -30.88 -14.23
CA PHE A 542 -6.52 -29.53 -13.65
C PHE A 542 -6.22 -28.41 -14.67
N CYS A 543 -5.21 -28.61 -15.52
CA CYS A 543 -4.90 -27.67 -16.61
C CYS A 543 -5.90 -27.74 -17.76
N THR A 544 -6.42 -28.92 -18.09
CA THR A 544 -7.28 -29.13 -19.26
C THR A 544 -8.76 -28.86 -18.98
N THR A 545 -9.23 -28.98 -17.74
CA THR A 545 -10.60 -28.55 -17.36
C THR A 545 -10.73 -27.03 -17.25
N ALA A 546 -9.61 -26.30 -17.34
CA ALA A 546 -9.54 -24.85 -17.29
C ALA A 546 -9.42 -24.19 -18.69
N LEU A 547 -9.30 -25.02 -19.74
CA LEU A 547 -9.53 -24.67 -21.14
C LEU A 547 -11.03 -24.69 -21.42
#